data_AF-A0AAD7F582-F1
#
_entry.id   AF-A0AAD7F582-F1
#
_cell.length_a   1.000
_cell.length_b   1.000
_cell.length_c   1.000
_cell.angle_alpha   90.00
_cell.angle_beta   90.00
_cell.angle_gamma   90.00
#
_symmetry.space_group_name_H-M   'P 1'
#
loop_
_entity.id
_entity.type
_entity.pdbx_description
1 polymer ?
#
loop_
_entity_poly.entity_id
_entity_poly.type
_entity_poly.pdbx_seq_one_letter_code
_entity_poly.pdbx_strand_id
1 'polypeptide(L)'
;YWSLNPSGVDRLTPEEATQLGFPTFRCTTEVVGCSWDASVYEGLRKFHQAKGFDSDTQDLAWHLGHPLYELWSENNSWFAHGESAIRM
;
A
#
# COMPACT_ATOMS: atom_id res chain seq x y z
N TYR A 1 -9.63 -8.44 -17.19
CA TYR A 1 -8.70 -7.95 -18.24
C TYR A 1 -9.13 -8.61 -19.55
N TRP A 2 -8.90 -7.98 -20.70
CA TRP A 2 -9.35 -8.49 -22.00
C TRP A 2 -8.19 -9.21 -22.71
N SER A 3 -8.51 -10.27 -23.46
CA SER A 3 -7.58 -11.11 -24.21
C SER A 3 -8.19 -11.50 -25.56
N LEU A 4 -7.37 -11.59 -26.61
CA LEU A 4 -7.76 -12.16 -27.90
C LEU A 4 -7.44 -13.66 -28.01
N ASN A 5 -6.65 -14.17 -27.07
CA ASN A 5 -6.31 -15.59 -27.02
C ASN A 5 -7.50 -16.36 -26.41
N PRO A 6 -7.95 -17.46 -27.03
CA PRO A 6 -9.01 -18.31 -26.47
C PRO A 6 -8.73 -18.82 -25.05
N SER A 7 -7.46 -18.92 -24.65
CA SER A 7 -7.05 -19.30 -23.29
C SER A 7 -7.19 -18.16 -22.26
N GLY A 8 -7.36 -16.91 -22.70
CA GLY A 8 -7.51 -15.75 -21.82
C GLY A 8 -6.26 -15.40 -21.00
N VAL A 9 -5.09 -15.91 -21.38
CA VAL A 9 -3.84 -15.71 -20.63
C VAL A 9 -3.13 -14.42 -21.07
N ASP A 10 -3.19 -14.09 -22.36
CA ASP A 10 -2.44 -12.95 -22.90
C ASP A 10 -3.25 -11.67 -22.81
N ARG A 11 -2.70 -10.66 -22.14
CA ARG A 11 -3.28 -9.31 -22.13
C ARG A 11 -3.17 -8.68 -23.52
N LEU A 12 -4.20 -7.93 -23.90
CA LEU A 12 -4.13 -7.01 -25.04
C LEU A 12 -2.94 -6.06 -24.90
N THR A 13 -2.22 -5.87 -25.99
CA THR A 13 -1.29 -4.74 -26.16
C THR A 13 -2.06 -3.41 -26.21
N PRO A 14 -1.41 -2.27 -25.90
CA PRO A 14 -2.03 -0.95 -26.06
C PRO A 14 -2.56 -0.69 -27.48
N GLU A 15 -1.86 -1.18 -28.49
CA GLU A 15 -2.24 -1.07 -29.90
C GLU A 15 -3.52 -1.85 -30.23
N GLU A 16 -3.60 -3.12 -29.82
CA GLU A 16 -4.79 -3.95 -30.03
C GLU A 16 -6.00 -3.38 -29.26
N ALA A 17 -5.78 -2.92 -28.02
CA ALA A 17 -6.84 -2.28 -27.24
C ALA A 17 -7.38 -1.03 -27.95
N THR A 18 -6.51 -0.21 -28.53
CA THR A 18 -6.89 1.00 -29.26
C THR A 18 -7.65 0.66 -30.55
N GLN A 19 -7.21 -0.37 -31.29
CA GLN A 19 -7.91 -0.84 -32.50
C GLN A 19 -9.32 -1.35 -32.20
N LEU A 20 -9.53 -1.94 -31.02
CA LEU A 20 -10.84 -2.41 -30.55
C LEU A 20 -11.69 -1.29 -29.94
N GLY A 21 -11.22 -0.04 -29.96
CA GLY A 21 -11.94 1.12 -29.42
C GLY A 21 -11.90 1.22 -27.90
N PHE A 22 -11.05 0.45 -27.22
CA PHE A 22 -10.85 0.61 -25.79
C PHE A 22 -10.03 1.88 -25.50
N PRO A 23 -10.44 2.70 -24.52
CA PRO A 23 -9.63 3.81 -24.08
C PRO A 23 -8.33 3.30 -23.44
N THR A 24 -7.19 3.72 -24.00
CA THR A 24 -5.87 3.45 -23.44
C THR A 24 -5.63 4.39 -22.25
N PHE A 25 -5.91 3.91 -21.04
CA PHE A 25 -5.61 4.65 -19.82
C PHE A 25 -4.15 4.43 -19.42
N ARG A 26 -3.35 5.51 -19.46
CA ARG A 26 -2.03 5.52 -18.85
C ARG A 26 -2.15 6.07 -17.43
N CYS A 27 -2.25 5.19 -16.45
CA CYS A 27 -2.16 5.59 -15.05
C CYS A 27 -0.68 5.68 -14.66
N THR A 28 -0.24 6.88 -14.30
CA THR A 28 1.07 7.10 -13.67
C THR A 28 0.84 7.46 -12.22
N THR A 29 1.42 6.69 -11.30
CA THR A 29 1.45 7.04 -9.89
C THR A 29 2.84 7.55 -9.56
N GLU A 30 2.95 8.83 -9.21
CA GLU A 30 4.16 9.36 -8.59
C GLU A 30 4.04 9.18 -7.08
N VAL A 31 4.87 8.29 -6.51
CA VAL A 31 4.99 8.17 -5.06
C VAL A 31 6.02 9.20 -4.61
N VAL A 32 5.56 10.41 -4.31
CA VAL A 32 6.40 11.41 -3.63
C VAL A 32 6.50 10.97 -2.18
N GLY A 33 7.57 10.27 -1.84
CA GLY A 33 7.85 9.86 -0.47
C GLY A 33 8.17 11.07 0.39
N CYS A 34 7.20 11.54 1.17
CA CYS A 34 7.48 12.43 2.29
C CYS A 34 8.11 11.59 3.40
N SER A 35 9.42 11.72 3.60
CA SER A 35 10.04 11.18 4.80
C SER A 35 9.79 12.11 5.98
N TRP A 36 9.40 11.53 7.10
CA TRP A 36 9.40 12.23 8.38
C TRP A 36 10.63 11.79 9.16
N ASP A 37 11.22 12.73 9.89
CA ASP A 37 12.28 12.43 10.84
C ASP A 37 11.72 11.54 11.97
N ALA A 38 12.58 10.71 12.56
CA ALA A 38 12.21 9.84 13.68
C ALA A 38 11.55 10.61 14.84
N SER A 39 11.98 11.86 15.09
CA SER A 39 11.39 12.72 16.12
C SER A 39 9.91 13.03 15.88
N VAL A 40 9.47 13.11 14.62
CA VAL A 40 8.07 13.36 14.26
C VAL A 40 7.21 12.14 14.60
N TYR A 41 7.69 10.93 14.29
CA TYR A 41 7.01 9.70 14.67
C TYR A 41 6.88 9.56 16.19
N GLU A 42 7.94 9.89 16.93
CA GLU A 42 7.91 9.88 18.39
C GLU A 42 6.92 10.91 18.97
N GLY A 43 6.85 12.09 18.37
CA GLY A 43 5.87 13.11 18.74
C GLY A 43 4.43 12.63 18.54
N LEU A 44 4.14 12.03 17.37
CA LEU A 44 2.83 11.46 17.06
C LEU A 44 2.48 10.32 18.01
N ARG A 45 3.44 9.43 18.31
CA ARG A 45 3.25 8.32 19.27
C ARG A 45 2.79 8.83 20.63
N LYS A 46 3.52 9.81 21.20
CA LYS A 46 3.16 10.42 22.49
C LYS A 46 1.82 11.12 22.45
N PHE A 47 1.50 11.80 21.35
CA PHE A 47 0.21 12.47 21.16
C PHE A 47 -0.95 11.46 21.16
N HIS A 48 -0.82 10.35 20.44
CA HIS A 48 -1.83 9.29 20.41
C HIS A 48 -2.04 8.65 21.79
N GLN A 49 -0.95 8.35 22.50
CA GLN A 49 -1.01 7.85 23.88
C GLN A 49 -1.72 8.83 24.82
N ALA A 50 -1.45 10.14 24.69
CA ALA A 50 -2.14 11.17 25.47
C ALA A 50 -3.64 11.28 25.15
N LYS A 51 -4.07 10.80 23.98
CA LYS A 51 -5.47 10.70 23.57
C LYS A 51 -6.13 9.36 23.94
N GLY A 52 -5.39 8.46 24.59
CA GLY A 52 -5.87 7.15 25.02
C GLY A 52 -5.80 6.08 23.95
N PHE A 53 -5.13 6.33 22.82
CA PHE A 53 -4.87 5.32 21.80
C PHE A 53 -3.58 4.58 22.11
N ASP A 54 -3.61 3.25 21.96
CA ASP A 54 -2.42 2.42 22.04
C ASP A 54 -1.64 2.51 20.72
N SER A 55 -0.37 2.91 20.81
CA SER A 55 0.51 3.08 19.66
C SER A 55 0.88 1.78 18.96
N ASP A 56 0.72 0.65 19.65
CA ASP A 56 1.06 -0.67 19.13
C ASP A 56 -0.16 -1.34 18.48
N THR A 57 -1.29 -0.63 18.41
CA THR A 57 -2.55 -1.11 17.83
C THR A 57 -2.97 -0.30 16.60
N GLN A 58 -3.96 -0.82 15.89
CA GLN A 58 -4.56 -0.16 14.74
C GLN A 58 -5.81 0.67 15.12
N ASP A 59 -6.07 0.84 16.41
CA ASP A 59 -7.29 1.48 16.94
C ASP A 59 -7.48 2.90 16.42
N LEU A 60 -6.39 3.67 16.31
CA LEU A 60 -6.45 5.01 15.75
C LEU A 60 -6.86 5.00 14.27
N ALA A 61 -6.31 4.08 13.47
CA ALA A 61 -6.63 3.98 12.06
C ALA A 61 -8.11 3.61 11.86
N TRP A 62 -8.62 2.66 12.67
CA TRP A 62 -10.05 2.34 12.69
C TRP A 62 -10.92 3.51 13.13
N HIS A 63 -10.54 4.21 14.19
CA HIS A 63 -11.26 5.38 14.69
C HIS A 63 -11.38 6.47 13.61
N LEU A 64 -10.35 6.64 12.79
CA LEU A 64 -10.32 7.60 11.69
C LEU A 64 -10.98 7.07 10.39
N GLY A 65 -11.44 5.82 10.37
CA GLY A 65 -12.02 5.19 9.18
C GLY A 65 -11.01 4.91 8.07
N HIS A 66 -9.72 4.81 8.40
CA HIS A 66 -8.69 4.49 7.44
C HIS A 66 -8.68 3.00 7.11
N PRO A 67 -8.51 2.63 5.83
CA PRO A 67 -8.32 1.25 5.44
C PRO A 67 -7.01 0.71 6.03
N LEU A 68 -7.07 -0.51 6.54
CA LEU A 68 -5.87 -1.23 6.97
C LEU A 68 -5.26 -1.92 5.76
N TYR A 69 -3.97 -1.68 5.55
CA TYR A 69 -3.20 -2.33 4.51
C TYR A 69 -2.34 -3.41 5.14
N GLU A 70 -2.55 -4.66 4.73
CA GLU A 70 -1.55 -5.70 4.95
C GLU A 70 -0.40 -5.46 3.97
N LEU A 71 0.82 -5.31 4.50
CA LEU A 71 2.02 -5.27 3.68
C LEU A 71 2.40 -6.71 3.32
N TRP A 72 2.03 -7.13 2.11
CA TRP A 72 2.48 -8.38 1.53
C TRP A 72 3.89 -8.17 0.96
N SER A 73 4.91 -8.52 1.76
CA SER A 73 6.31 -8.50 1.34
C SER A 73 6.68 -9.84 0.69
N GLU A 74 6.83 -9.87 -0.64
CA GLU A 74 7.49 -11.00 -1.34
C GLU A 74 9.02 -10.92 -1.25
N ASN A 75 9.59 -9.88 -0.63
CA ASN A 75 11.04 -9.68 -0.56
C ASN A 75 11.46 -9.04 0.77
N ASN A 76 11.75 -9.90 1.75
CA ASN A 76 12.23 -9.58 3.10
C ASN A 76 13.67 -9.02 3.14
N SER A 77 14.00 -8.01 2.34
CA SER A 77 15.29 -7.31 2.47
C SER A 77 15.16 -5.94 3.15
N TRP A 78 13.95 -5.41 3.34
CA TRP A 78 13.71 -4.07 3.87
C TRP A 78 13.55 -4.04 5.40
N PHE A 79 13.20 -5.16 6.04
CA PHE A 79 12.94 -5.26 7.48
C PHE A 79 14.06 -5.95 8.28
N ALA A 80 15.28 -6.04 7.74
CA ALA A 80 16.39 -6.76 8.39
C ALA A 80 16.92 -6.11 9.69
N HIS A 81 16.35 -4.97 10.14
CA HIS A 81 16.66 -4.39 11.45
C HIS A 81 15.38 -3.89 12.13
N GLY A 82 14.83 -4.71 13.04
CA GLY A 82 13.73 -4.31 13.90
C GLY A 82 12.78 -5.45 14.23
N GLU A 83 13.30 -6.41 14.99
CA GLU A 83 12.60 -7.36 15.87
C GLU A 83 11.15 -7.76 15.54
N SER A 84 11.01 -9.03 15.18
CA SER A 84 9.76 -9.79 15.22
C SER A 84 9.11 -9.80 16.60
N ALA A 85 7.82 -9.48 16.65
CA ALA A 85 6.81 -10.09 17.53
C ALA A 85 5.43 -9.51 17.18
N ILE A 86 4.28 -10.21 17.14
CA ILE A 86 3.87 -11.60 17.37
C ILE A 86 2.48 -11.77 16.69
N ARG A 87 2.18 -13.00 16.26
CA ARG A 87 0.88 -13.57 15.82
C ARG A 87 -0.26 -13.27 16.82
N MET A 88 -1.51 -13.03 16.43
CA MET A 88 -2.54 -13.96 15.93
C MET A 88 -3.79 -13.14 15.63
#